data_AF-A0A1Q7KB93-F1
#
_entry.id   AF-A0A1Q7KB93-F1
#
_cell.length_a   1.000
_cell.length_b   1.000
_cell.length_c   1.000
_cell.angle_alpha   90.00
_cell.angle_beta   90.00
_cell.angle_gamma   90.00
#
_symmetry.space_group_name_H-M   'P 1'
#
loop_
_entity.id
_entity.type
_entity.pdbx_description
1 polymer ?
#
loop_
_entity_poly.entity_id
_entity_poly.type
_entity_poly.pdbx_seq_one_letter_code
_entity_poly.pdbx_strand_id
1 'polypeptide(L)'
;MATIQQFKFKNGPAGLIETVYAVIRGKSGKVTSKDLDHLIGNRQDVRFAITRLTVQGRIKRMRGFGKIGIEYFYKDVASEQRRHKVVVEEQAATWY
;
A
#
# COMPACT_ATOMS: atom_id res chain seq x y z
N MET A 1 22.93 7.06 -17.11
CA MET A 1 21.67 6.37 -17.45
C MET A 1 21.25 5.53 -16.25
N ALA A 2 20.13 5.84 -15.61
CA ALA A 2 19.72 5.19 -14.36
C ALA A 2 19.05 3.83 -14.66
N THR A 3 19.64 2.77 -14.14
CA THR A 3 19.17 1.39 -14.27
C THR A 3 17.88 1.21 -13.47
N ILE A 4 16.79 0.87 -14.17
CA ILE A 4 15.56 0.41 -13.55
C ILE A 4 15.90 -0.91 -12.84
N GLN A 5 15.90 -0.89 -11.50
CA GLN A 5 16.09 -2.08 -10.69
C GLN A 5 14.93 -3.04 -10.99
N GLN A 6 15.19 -4.03 -11.83
CA GLN A 6 14.30 -5.16 -12.04
C GLN A 6 14.22 -5.92 -10.71
N PHE A 7 13.10 -5.79 -10.01
CA PHE A 7 12.77 -6.66 -8.88
C PHE A 7 12.66 -8.09 -9.41
N LYS A 8 13.74 -8.87 -9.28
CA LYS A 8 13.69 -10.31 -9.52
C LYS A 8 12.76 -10.92 -8.48
N PHE A 9 11.56 -11.32 -8.91
CA PHE A 9 10.62 -12.12 -8.11
C PHE A 9 11.25 -13.47 -7.78
N LYS A 10 11.97 -13.54 -6.66
CA LYS A 10 12.32 -14.82 -6.04
C LYS A 10 11.02 -15.31 -5.38
N ASN A 11 10.50 -16.45 -5.84
CA ASN A 11 9.42 -17.25 -5.21
C ASN A 11 7.97 -17.01 -5.69
N GLY A 12 7.66 -17.31 -6.96
CA GLY A 12 6.30 -17.61 -7.43
C GLY A 12 5.22 -16.53 -7.18
N PRO A 13 3.93 -16.86 -7.30
CA PRO A 13 2.83 -15.89 -7.11
C PRO A 13 2.75 -15.37 -5.67
N ALA A 14 3.26 -16.12 -4.68
CA ALA A 14 3.30 -15.70 -3.27
C ALA A 14 4.29 -14.54 -3.03
N GLY A 15 5.48 -14.59 -3.62
CA GLY A 15 6.49 -13.53 -3.49
C GLY A 15 6.04 -12.22 -4.15
N LEU A 16 5.24 -12.29 -5.22
CA LEU A 16 4.65 -11.10 -5.83
C LEU A 16 3.64 -10.42 -4.89
N ILE A 17 2.79 -11.20 -4.22
CA ILE A 17 1.82 -10.68 -3.25
C ILE A 17 2.53 -9.95 -2.10
N GLU A 18 3.58 -10.56 -1.56
CA GLU A 18 4.36 -9.94 -0.48
C GLU A 18 5.08 -8.66 -0.93
N THR A 19 5.60 -8.64 -2.16
CA THR A 19 6.24 -7.45 -2.73
C THR A 19 5.24 -6.31 -2.88
N VAL A 20 4.06 -6.59 -3.44
CA VAL A 20 2.96 -5.60 -3.54
C VAL A 20 2.59 -5.07 -2.16
N TYR A 21 2.44 -5.96 -1.18
CA TYR A 21 2.14 -5.56 0.19
C TYR A 21 3.23 -4.67 0.80
N ALA A 22 4.51 -5.03 0.61
CA ALA A 22 5.64 -4.25 1.09
C ALA A 22 5.67 -2.84 0.47
N VAL A 23 5.38 -2.72 -0.83
CA VAL A 23 5.27 -1.41 -1.51
C VAL A 23 4.14 -0.57 -0.92
N ILE A 24 2.96 -1.15 -0.73
CA ILE A 24 1.80 -0.47 -0.14
C ILE A 24 2.12 0.01 1.28
N ARG A 25 2.76 -0.84 2.09
CA ARG A 25 3.19 -0.54 3.45
C ARG A 25 4.26 0.55 3.49
N GLY A 26 5.26 0.50 2.62
CA GLY A 26 6.38 1.45 2.58
C GLY A 26 5.96 2.85 2.14
N LYS A 27 4.98 2.98 1.25
CA LYS A 27 4.49 4.27 0.74
C LYS A 27 3.37 4.91 1.58
N SER A 28 3.24 4.55 2.86
CA SER A 28 2.29 5.14 3.82
C SER A 28 0.82 5.17 3.33
N GLY A 29 0.45 4.24 2.45
CA GLY A 29 -0.94 4.06 2.04
C GLY A 29 -1.51 5.08 1.04
N LYS A 30 -0.64 5.80 0.31
CA LYS A 30 -1.03 6.59 -0.88
C LYS A 30 -0.54 5.91 -2.16
N VAL A 31 -0.81 4.62 -2.31
CA VAL A 31 -0.40 3.85 -3.49
C VAL A 31 -1.61 3.64 -4.40
N THR A 32 -1.50 4.06 -5.65
CA THR A 32 -2.53 3.81 -6.66
C THR A 32 -2.26 2.51 -7.41
N SER A 33 -3.27 1.97 -8.10
CA SER A 33 -3.06 0.83 -9.00
C SER A 33 -2.06 1.14 -10.10
N LYS A 34 -2.04 2.38 -10.61
CA LYS A 34 -1.09 2.83 -11.63
C LYS A 34 0.36 2.77 -11.14
N ASP A 35 0.60 3.13 -9.89
CA ASP A 35 1.94 3.06 -9.29
C ASP A 35 2.43 1.61 -9.17
N LEU A 36 1.53 0.70 -8.78
CA LEU A 36 1.84 -0.73 -8.67
C LEU A 36 2.10 -1.35 -10.05
N ASP A 37 1.26 -1.01 -11.04
CA ASP A 37 1.43 -1.44 -12.42
C ASP A 37 2.78 -1.00 -12.98
N HIS A 38 3.22 0.23 -12.69
CA HIS A 38 4.51 0.75 -13.17
C HIS A 38 5.72 0.13 -12.45
N LEU A 39 5.60 -0.21 -11.16
CA LEU A 39 6.71 -0.79 -10.38
C LEU A 39 6.93 -2.28 -10.71
N ILE A 40 5.86 -3.01 -11.00
CA ILE A 40 5.90 -4.47 -11.18
C ILE A 40 5.85 -4.85 -12.68
N GLY A 41 5.20 -4.05 -13.51
CA GLY A 41 5.11 -4.25 -14.96
C GLY A 41 3.98 -5.18 -15.41
N ASN A 42 3.50 -6.10 -14.55
CA ASN A 42 2.39 -7.00 -14.90
C ASN A 42 1.07 -6.61 -14.21
N ARG A 43 0.14 -6.03 -15.00
CA ARG A 43 -1.18 -5.57 -14.51
C ARG A 43 -2.06 -6.69 -13.94
N GLN A 44 -1.99 -7.90 -14.51
CA GLN A 44 -2.84 -9.01 -14.07
C GLN A 44 -2.42 -9.52 -12.70
N ASP A 45 -1.12 -9.73 -12.52
CA ASP A 45 -0.56 -10.18 -11.24
C ASP A 45 -0.77 -9.16 -10.13
N VAL A 46 -0.61 -7.87 -10.45
CA VAL A 46 -0.88 -6.76 -9.52
C VAL A 46 -2.34 -6.78 -9.08
N ARG A 47 -3.29 -6.91 -10.02
CA ARG A 47 -4.72 -7.00 -9.68
C ARG A 47 -5.01 -8.22 -8.82
N PHE A 48 -4.44 -9.38 -9.16
CA PHE A 48 -4.61 -10.60 -8.37
C PHE A 48 -4.09 -10.42 -6.93
N ALA A 49 -2.90 -9.84 -6.78
CA ALA A 49 -2.30 -9.57 -5.47
C ALA A 49 -3.13 -8.58 -4.64
N ILE A 50 -3.59 -7.48 -5.25
CA ILE A 50 -4.48 -6.51 -4.58
C ILE A 50 -5.75 -7.20 -4.10
N THR A 51 -6.41 -7.98 -4.95
CA THR A 51 -7.63 -8.70 -4.58
C THR A 51 -7.37 -9.63 -3.40
N ARG A 52 -6.29 -10.41 -3.44
CA ARG A 52 -5.94 -11.34 -2.37
C ARG A 52 -5.64 -10.63 -1.05
N LEU A 53 -4.87 -9.54 -1.07
CA LEU A 53 -4.57 -8.73 0.11
C LEU A 53 -5.82 -8.04 0.69
N THR A 54 -6.76 -7.67 -0.18
CA THR A 54 -8.04 -7.05 0.22
C THR A 54 -8.94 -8.08 0.89
N VAL A 55 -9.08 -9.28 0.31
CA VAL A 55 -9.85 -10.40 0.90
C VAL A 55 -9.26 -10.85 2.23
N GLN A 56 -7.94 -10.84 2.36
CA GLN A 56 -7.24 -11.12 3.62
C GLN A 56 -7.37 -10.00 4.67
N GLY A 57 -7.97 -8.86 4.33
CA GLY A 57 -8.11 -7.72 5.25
C GLY A 57 -6.79 -7.02 5.60
N ARG A 58 -5.71 -7.27 4.84
CA ARG A 58 -4.40 -6.64 5.08
C ARG A 58 -4.35 -5.23 4.52
N ILE A 59 -5.05 -4.98 3.41
CA ILE A 59 -5.14 -3.67 2.78
C ILE A 59 -6.59 -3.26 2.60
N LYS A 60 -6.83 -1.95 2.56
CA LYS A 60 -8.13 -1.35 2.27
C LYS A 60 -8.00 -0.35 1.13
N ARG A 61 -8.99 -0.36 0.23
CA ARG A 61 -9.12 0.66 -0.81
C ARG A 61 -9.85 1.87 -0.23
N MET A 62 -9.20 3.03 -0.28
CA MET A 62 -9.70 4.29 0.22
C MET A 62 -9.80 5.29 -0.92
N ARG A 63 -10.87 6.09 -0.93
CA ARG A 63 -11.02 7.23 -1.83
C ARG A 63 -10.38 8.45 -1.16
N GLY A 64 -9.54 9.17 -1.90
CA GLY A 64 -8.88 10.37 -1.40
C GLY A 64 -8.71 11.42 -2.49
N PHE A 65 -8.25 12.61 -2.08
CA PHE A 65 -7.87 13.67 -3.00
C PHE A 65 -6.44 13.45 -3.47
N GLY A 66 -6.30 13.02 -4.72
CA GLY A 66 -5.05 12.99 -5.48
C GLY A 66 -4.75 14.35 -6.12
N LYS A 67 -3.68 14.40 -6.94
CA LYS A 67 -3.20 15.66 -7.54
C LYS A 67 -4.17 16.25 -8.58
N ILE A 68 -4.93 15.40 -9.25
CA ILE A 68 -5.82 15.78 -10.36
C ILE A 68 -7.30 15.48 -9.99
N GLY A 69 -7.59 15.32 -8.69
CA GLY A 69 -8.95 15.10 -8.20
C GLY A 69 -9.09 13.82 -7.37
N ILE A 70 -10.26 13.19 -7.44
CA ILE A 70 -10.56 12.00 -6.61
C ILE A 70 -9.84 10.78 -7.17
N GLU A 71 -8.98 10.17 -6.35
CA GLU A 71 -8.23 8.98 -6.68
C GLU A 71 -8.46 7.86 -5.66
N TYR A 72 -8.22 6.63 -6.09
CA TYR A 72 -8.29 5.46 -5.23
C TYR A 72 -6.89 5.04 -4.80
N PHE A 73 -6.70 4.94 -3.50
CA PHE A 73 -5.45 4.54 -2.87
C PHE A 73 -5.65 3.26 -2.08
N TYR A 74 -4.59 2.46 -1.99
CA TYR A 74 -4.53 1.31 -1.11
C TYR A 74 -3.75 1.68 0.16
N LYS A 75 -4.37 1.46 1.32
CA LYS A 75 -3.78 1.63 2.64
C LYS A 75 -3.59 0.29 3.32
N ASP A 76 -2.53 0.16 4.10
CA ASP A 76 -2.35 -0.96 5.02
C ASP A 76 -3.20 -0.76 6.28
N VAL A 77 -4.01 -1.77 6.62
CA VAL A 77 -4.97 -1.69 7.74
C VAL A 77 -4.24 -1.64 9.09
N ALA A 78 -3.13 -2.37 9.22
CA ALA A 78 -2.34 -2.39 10.46
C ALA A 78 -1.66 -1.04 10.75
N SER A 79 -1.24 -0.32 9.71
CA SER A 79 -0.64 1.01 9.86
C SER A 79 -1.61 2.09 10.35
N GLU A 80 -2.92 1.90 10.14
CA GLU A 80 -3.95 2.86 10.54
C GLU A 80 -4.16 2.87 12.07
N GLN A 81 -4.09 1.70 12.70
CA GLN A 81 -4.21 1.55 14.16
C GLN A 81 -3.04 2.20 14.92
N ARG A 82 -1.83 2.20 14.35
CA ARG A 82 -0.65 2.78 15.00
C ARG A 82 -0.72 4.31 15.05
N ARG A 83 -1.18 4.96 13.97
CA ARG A 83 -1.34 6.42 13.97
C ARG A 83 -2.46 6.87 14.90
N HIS A 84 -3.57 6.12 14.94
CA HIS A 84 -4.68 6.49 15.81
C HIS A 84 -4.33 6.36 17.30
N LYS A 85 -3.43 5.43 17.68
CA LYS A 85 -2.97 5.29 19.06
C LYS A 85 -2.09 6.47 19.51
N VAL A 86 -1.17 6.91 18.65
CA VAL A 86 -0.23 8.01 18.96
C VAL A 86 -0.97 9.33 19.15
N VAL A 87 -1.95 9.65 18.28
CA VAL A 87 -2.70 10.92 18.40
C VAL A 87 -3.55 10.98 19.68
N VAL A 88 -4.12 9.86 20.11
CA VAL A 88 -4.93 9.80 21.34
C VAL A 88 -4.08 9.97 22.59
N GLU A 89 -2.86 9.42 22.59
CA GLU A 89 -1.92 9.52 23.72
C GLU A 89 -1.32 10.93 23.84
N GLU A 90 -1.04 11.58 22.72
CA GLU A 90 -0.52 12.96 22.68
C GLU A 90 -1.56 13.99 23.16
N GLN A 91 -2.84 13.78 22.84
CA GLN A 91 -3.95 14.62 23.33
C GLN A 91 -4.25 14.42 24.82
N ALA A 92 -3.99 13.23 25.37
CA ALA A 92 -4.15 12.97 26.80
C ALA A 92 -3.05 13.64 27.64
N ALA A 93 -1.85 13.83 27.06
CA ALA A 93 -0.71 14.44 27.74
C ALA A 93 -0.75 15.98 27.79
N THR A 94 -1.62 16.63 27.00
CA THR A 94 -1.69 18.11 26.92
C THR A 94 -2.61 18.75 27.98
N TRP A 95 -3.35 17.94 28.76
CA TRP A 95 -4.32 18.40 29.75
C TRP A 95 -3.86 18.25 31.21
N TYR A 96 -2.57 17.99 31.45
CA TYR A 96 -1.94 17.97 32.77
C TYR A 96 -0.91 19.09 32.91
#